data_AF-A0AAQ0DPD5-F1
#
_entry.id   AF-A0AAQ0DPD5-F1
#
_cell.length_a   1.000
_cell.length_b   1.000
_cell.length_c   1.000
_cell.angle_alpha   90.00
_cell.angle_beta   90.00
_cell.angle_gamma   90.00
#
_symmetry.space_group_name_H-M   'P 1'
#
loop_
_entity.id
_entity.type
_entity.pdbx_description
1 polymer ?
#
loop_
_entity_poly.entity_id
_entity_poly.type
_entity_poly.pdbx_seq_one_letter_code
_entity_poly.pdbx_strand_id
1 'polypeptide(L)'
;MTMNEIKAGYVIKHTKAINYISEQVDQANIGVMQSSTGATKIAMIFSRDIIEISHETLVEVPSVPGGLQPQVQHDALSTSRVQYANLTMTIEAAESLILGLRQTLDGLKAQSSES
;
A
#
# COMPACT_ATOMS: atom_id res chain seq x y z
N MET A 1 -3.57 -35.00 26.65
CA MET A 1 -4.14 -33.78 26.04
C MET A 1 -5.15 -34.22 25.02
N THR A 2 -6.44 -33.98 25.26
CA THR A 2 -7.47 -34.15 24.23
C THR A 2 -7.21 -33.10 23.14
N MET A 3 -6.91 -33.55 21.92
CA MET A 3 -6.90 -32.66 20.76
C MET A 3 -8.31 -32.06 20.66
N ASN A 4 -8.43 -30.74 20.82
CA ASN A 4 -9.66 -30.06 20.46
C ASN A 4 -9.83 -30.21 18.95
N GLU A 5 -10.91 -30.85 18.55
CA GLU A 5 -11.30 -31.01 17.16
C GLU A 5 -11.41 -29.63 16.51
N ILE A 6 -10.67 -29.40 15.41
CA ILE A 6 -10.71 -28.15 14.64
C ILE A 6 -12.05 -28.11 13.91
N LYS A 7 -12.78 -27.00 14.01
CA LYS A 7 -14.11 -26.82 13.42
C LYS A 7 -14.18 -25.55 12.58
N ALA A 8 -15.22 -25.45 11.75
CA ALA A 8 -15.55 -24.19 11.10
C ALA A 8 -15.69 -23.07 12.14
N GLY A 9 -15.27 -21.86 11.75
CA GLY A 9 -15.20 -20.68 12.63
C GLY A 9 -13.91 -20.57 13.43
N TYR A 10 -13.03 -21.59 13.40
CA TYR A 10 -11.71 -21.46 14.01
C TYR A 10 -10.84 -20.50 13.21
N VAL A 11 -10.01 -19.73 13.93
CA VAL A 11 -9.19 -18.66 13.37
C VAL A 11 -7.72 -19.07 13.33
N ILE A 12 -7.10 -18.96 12.16
CA ILE A 12 -5.66 -19.09 11.94
C ILE A 12 -5.06 -17.69 12.03
N LYS A 13 -4.34 -17.40 13.12
CA LYS A 13 -3.69 -16.09 13.31
C LYS A 13 -2.37 -16.05 12.56
N HIS A 14 -2.17 -15.00 11.76
CA HIS A 14 -0.91 -14.79 11.06
C HIS A 14 0.07 -14.09 12.00
N THR A 15 1.27 -14.65 12.16
CA THR A 15 2.37 -13.99 12.86
C THR A 15 3.49 -13.76 11.86
N LYS A 16 3.86 -12.50 11.65
CA LYS A 16 4.93 -12.14 10.72
C LYS A 16 6.24 -12.77 11.20
N ALA A 17 6.93 -13.47 10.30
CA ALA A 17 8.29 -13.92 10.54
C ALA A 17 9.25 -12.73 10.65
N ILE A 18 10.41 -12.92 11.29
CA ILE A 18 11.42 -11.86 11.48
C ILE A 18 11.90 -11.26 10.14
N ASN A 19 11.95 -12.07 9.10
CA ASN A 19 12.36 -11.71 7.75
C ASN A 19 11.18 -11.50 6.78
N TYR A 20 9.97 -11.28 7.31
CA TYR A 20 8.81 -11.05 6.47
C TYR A 20 8.98 -9.77 5.62
N ILE A 21 8.83 -9.91 4.31
CA ILE A 21 8.84 -8.80 3.36
C ILE A 21 7.39 -8.52 3.00
N SER A 22 6.96 -7.27 3.22
CA SER A 22 5.64 -6.82 2.83
C SER A 22 5.69 -6.19 1.44
N GLU A 23 4.80 -6.63 0.56
CA GLU A 23 4.50 -5.91 -0.68
C GLU A 23 3.89 -4.54 -0.33
N GLN A 24 4.43 -3.49 -0.93
CA GLN A 24 4.10 -2.10 -0.63
C GLN A 24 3.96 -1.36 -1.95
N VAL A 25 2.88 -0.60 -2.09
CA VAL A 25 2.63 0.20 -3.30
C VAL A 25 2.84 1.66 -2.95
N ASP A 26 3.91 2.23 -3.52
CA ASP A 26 4.17 3.67 -3.45
C ASP A 26 3.22 4.40 -4.40
N GLN A 27 2.65 5.49 -3.89
CA GLN A 27 1.73 6.35 -4.62
C GLN A 27 2.22 7.80 -4.57
N ALA A 28 2.17 8.44 -5.74
CA ALA A 28 2.31 9.88 -5.88
C ALA A 28 1.02 10.44 -6.48
N ASN A 29 0.26 11.16 -5.66
CA ASN A 29 -0.99 11.79 -6.08
C ASN A 29 -0.73 13.28 -6.32
N ILE A 30 -1.07 13.77 -7.51
CA ILE A 30 -0.90 15.18 -7.89
C ILE A 30 -2.29 15.78 -8.12
N GLY A 31 -2.56 16.92 -7.49
CA GLY A 31 -3.84 17.61 -7.58
C GLY A 31 -3.69 19.13 -7.60
N VAL A 32 -4.81 19.82 -7.84
CA VAL A 32 -4.89 21.27 -7.81
C VAL A 32 -5.60 21.70 -6.53
N MET A 33 -5.04 22.68 -5.83
CA MET A 33 -5.64 23.30 -4.65
C MET A 33 -5.80 24.80 -4.87
N GLN A 34 -6.94 25.36 -4.47
CA GLN A 34 -7.10 26.81 -4.35
C GLN A 34 -6.82 27.23 -2.92
N SER A 35 -5.96 28.23 -2.76
CA SER A 35 -5.72 28.86 -1.46
C SER A 35 -6.83 29.83 -1.09
N SER A 36 -6.90 30.22 0.19
CA SER A 36 -7.85 31.22 0.69
C SER A 36 -7.70 32.60 0.05
N THR A 37 -6.58 32.86 -0.62
CA THR A 37 -6.33 34.09 -1.39
C THR A 37 -6.74 33.98 -2.86
N GLY A 38 -7.33 32.85 -3.28
CA GLY A 38 -7.71 32.57 -4.66
C GLY A 38 -6.55 32.10 -5.54
N ALA A 39 -5.32 32.04 -5.03
CA ALA A 39 -4.18 31.55 -5.80
C ALA A 39 -4.24 30.03 -5.97
N THR A 40 -4.10 29.57 -7.22
CA THR A 40 -4.00 28.17 -7.60
C THR A 40 -2.61 27.62 -7.25
N LYS A 41 -2.58 26.46 -6.58
CA LYS A 41 -1.37 25.74 -6.20
C LYS A 41 -1.47 24.30 -6.65
N ILE A 42 -0.32 23.68 -6.89
CA ILE A 42 -0.22 22.23 -7.10
C ILE A 42 0.05 21.57 -5.76
N ALA A 43 -0.71 20.53 -5.46
CA ALA A 43 -0.52 19.67 -4.30
C ALA A 43 0.04 18.32 -4.75
N MET A 44 1.07 17.85 -4.05
CA MET A 44 1.68 16.54 -4.27
C MET A 44 1.67 15.78 -2.96
N ILE A 45 1.08 14.59 -3.00
CA ILE A 45 0.98 13.69 -1.86
C ILE A 45 1.76 12.44 -2.19
N PHE A 46 2.79 12.17 -1.39
CA PHE A 46 3.54 10.92 -1.44
C PHE A 46 3.06 10.04 -0.30
N SER A 47 2.54 8.87 -0.65
CA SER A 47 1.98 7.94 0.31
C SER A 47 2.26 6.50 -0.08
N ARG A 48 2.12 5.61 0.90
CA ARG A 48 2.19 4.17 0.70
C ARG A 48 0.95 3.52 1.29
N ASP A 49 0.33 2.67 0.49
CA ASP A 49 -0.75 1.83 0.95
C ASP A 49 -0.17 0.50 1.45
N ILE A 50 -0.59 0.11 2.66
CA ILE A 50 -0.20 -1.12 3.32
C ILE A 50 -1.47 -1.93 3.56
N ILE A 51 -1.47 -3.16 3.05
CA ILE A 51 -2.54 -4.13 3.26
C ILE A 51 -1.99 -5.23 4.16
N GLU A 52 -2.67 -5.49 5.27
CA GLU A 52 -2.31 -6.54 6.20
C GLU A 52 -3.47 -7.52 6.39
N ILE A 53 -3.14 -8.82 6.35
CA ILE A 53 -4.06 -9.90 6.73
C ILE A 53 -3.67 -10.37 8.12
N SER A 54 -4.54 -10.12 9.09
CA SER A 54 -4.30 -10.49 10.49
C SER A 54 -4.58 -11.97 10.77
N HIS A 55 -5.58 -12.54 10.09
CA HIS A 55 -6.01 -13.91 10.28
C HIS A 55 -6.80 -14.47 9.08
N GLU A 56 -7.00 -15.78 9.09
CA GLU A 56 -7.92 -16.49 8.20
C GLU A 56 -8.92 -17.26 9.05
N THR A 57 -10.16 -17.38 8.58
CA THR A 57 -11.19 -18.18 9.24
C THR A 57 -11.39 -19.46 8.46
N LEU A 58 -11.40 -20.60 9.16
CA LEU A 58 -11.73 -21.88 8.57
C LEU A 58 -13.23 -21.94 8.29
N VAL A 59 -13.59 -22.14 7.05
CA VAL A 59 -14.97 -22.36 6.62
C VAL A 59 -15.14 -23.76 6.06
N GLU A 60 -16.33 -24.32 6.22
CA GLU A 60 -16.67 -25.62 5.62
C GLU A 60 -16.74 -25.50 4.09
N VAL A 61 -16.11 -26.47 3.42
CA VAL A 61 -16.16 -26.61 1.97
C VAL A 61 -17.43 -27.38 1.61
N PRO A 62 -18.40 -26.77 0.90
CA PRO A 62 -19.69 -27.42 0.63
C PRO A 62 -19.59 -28.74 -0.14
N SER A 63 -18.51 -28.93 -0.91
CA SER A 63 -18.28 -30.12 -1.74
C SER A 63 -17.54 -31.26 -1.03
N VAL A 64 -17.05 -31.07 0.20
CA VAL A 64 -16.26 -32.07 0.94
C VAL A 64 -16.75 -32.16 2.38
N PRO A 65 -17.43 -33.24 2.80
CA PRO A 65 -17.84 -33.43 4.20
C PRO A 65 -16.64 -33.35 5.15
N GLY A 66 -16.67 -32.41 6.10
CA GLY A 66 -15.57 -32.16 7.04
C GLY A 66 -14.36 -31.44 6.41
N GLY A 67 -14.44 -31.04 5.15
CA GLY A 67 -13.40 -30.23 4.49
C GLY A 67 -13.43 -28.80 5.04
N LEU A 68 -12.29 -28.33 5.54
CA LEU A 68 -12.11 -26.96 5.99
C LEU A 68 -11.14 -26.23 5.06
N GLN A 69 -11.50 -25.02 4.64
CA GLN A 69 -10.66 -24.14 3.85
C GLN A 69 -10.44 -22.82 4.59
N PRO A 70 -9.18 -22.34 4.72
CA PRO A 70 -8.92 -20.99 5.19
C PRO A 70 -9.47 -19.96 4.21
N GLN A 71 -10.20 -18.99 4.73
CA GLN A 71 -10.66 -17.82 3.97
C GLN A 71 -10.34 -16.54 4.72
N VAL A 72 -9.81 -15.56 3.99
CA VAL A 72 -9.65 -14.19 4.49
C VAL A 72 -11.01 -13.52 4.48
N GLN A 73 -11.54 -13.22 5.66
CA GLN A 73 -12.77 -12.45 5.80
C GLN A 73 -12.48 -10.94 5.84
N HIS A 74 -13.52 -10.13 5.65
CA HIS A 74 -13.37 -8.68 5.55
C HIS A 74 -12.82 -8.04 6.83
N ASP A 75 -13.19 -8.56 8.00
CA ASP A 75 -12.71 -8.12 9.32
C ASP A 75 -11.24 -8.50 9.58
N ALA A 76 -10.70 -9.45 8.82
CA ALA A 76 -9.31 -9.86 8.91
C ALA A 76 -8.35 -8.97 8.12
N LEU A 77 -8.87 -8.14 7.21
CA LEU A 77 -8.12 -7.21 6.37
C LEU A 77 -8.01 -5.84 7.05
N SER A 78 -6.79 -5.37 7.21
CA SER A 78 -6.51 -4.00 7.61
C SER A 78 -5.82 -3.28 6.46
N THR A 79 -6.40 -2.16 6.03
CA THR A 79 -5.78 -1.25 5.07
C THR A 79 -5.36 0.03 5.79
N SER A 80 -4.12 0.44 5.59
CA SER A 80 -3.62 1.69 6.15
C SER A 80 -2.83 2.45 5.09
N ARG A 81 -2.86 3.78 5.20
CA ARG A 81 -2.09 4.67 4.35
C ARG A 81 -1.08 5.42 5.19
N VAL A 82 0.19 5.28 4.85
CA VAL A 82 1.27 6.08 5.42
C VAL A 82 1.52 7.24 4.47
N GLN A 83 1.26 8.47 4.92
CA GLN A 83 1.59 9.67 4.15
C GLN A 83 2.97 10.17 4.54
N TYR A 84 3.91 10.13 3.60
CA TYR A 84 5.29 10.56 3.83
C TYR A 84 5.46 12.06 3.68
N ALA A 85 4.76 12.65 2.71
CA ALA A 85 4.83 14.08 2.46
C ALA A 85 3.54 14.63 1.87
N ASN A 86 3.24 15.87 2.23
CA ASN A 86 2.25 16.71 1.59
C ASN A 86 2.93 18.02 1.21
N LEU A 87 3.15 18.22 -0.08
CA LEU A 87 3.85 19.39 -0.59
C LEU A 87 2.90 20.23 -1.42
N THR A 88 2.96 21.54 -1.22
CA THR A 88 2.23 22.48 -2.07
C THR A 88 3.21 23.46 -2.71
N MET A 89 2.98 23.80 -3.97
CA MET A 89 3.81 24.77 -4.69
C MET A 89 2.99 25.63 -5.64
N THR A 90 3.56 26.74 -6.08
CA THR A 90 2.99 27.56 -7.17
C THR A 90 3.19 26.86 -8.51
N ILE A 91 2.53 27.35 -9.56
CA ILE A 91 2.64 26.79 -10.91
C ILE A 91 4.07 26.95 -11.44
N GLU A 92 4.69 28.11 -11.23
CA GLU A 92 6.05 28.43 -11.69
C GLU A 92 7.10 27.51 -11.04
N ALA A 93 6.91 27.22 -9.74
CA ALA A 93 7.75 26.27 -9.02
C ALA A 93 7.59 24.84 -9.56
N ALA A 94 6.37 24.45 -9.98
CA ALA A 94 6.12 23.15 -10.58
C ALA A 94 6.77 22.98 -11.96
N GLU A 95 6.75 24.03 -12.78
CA GLU A 95 7.46 24.02 -14.08
C GLU A 95 8.98 23.83 -13.88
N SER A 96 9.56 24.54 -12.91
CA SER A 96 10.97 24.40 -12.54
C SER A 96 11.29 22.98 -12.03
N LEU A 97 10.40 22.42 -11.21
CA LEU A 97 10.53 21.05 -10.70
C LEU A 97 10.50 20.01 -11.84
N ILE A 98 9.59 20.16 -12.81
CA ILE A 98 9.51 19.25 -13.97
C ILE A 98 10.82 19.25 -14.75
N LEU A 99 11.40 20.42 -15.00
CA LEU A 99 12.67 20.54 -15.72
C LEU A 99 13.82 19.86 -14.97
N GLY A 100 13.96 20.15 -13.67
CA GLY A 100 15.01 19.55 -12.84
C GLY A 100 14.87 18.02 -12.72
N LEU A 101 13.64 17.53 -12.56
CA LEU A 101 13.36 16.09 -12.51
C LEU A 101 13.71 15.39 -13.82
N ARG A 102 13.33 15.97 -14.97
CA ARG A 102 13.65 15.39 -16.29
C ARG A 102 15.16 15.30 -16.50
N GLN A 103 15.88 16.38 -16.26
CA GLN A 103 17.35 16.42 -16.39
C GLN A 103 18.02 15.36 -15.51
N THR A 104 17.56 15.23 -14.26
CA THR A 104 18.08 14.22 -13.34
C THR A 104 17.80 12.79 -13.83
N LEU A 105 16.57 12.53 -14.29
CA LEU A 105 16.20 11.22 -14.83
C LEU A 105 17.02 10.87 -16.08
N ASP A 106 17.20 11.81 -16.99
CA ASP A 106 17.95 11.60 -18.23
C ASP A 106 19.42 11.29 -17.92
N GLY A 107 20.01 11.99 -16.94
CA GLY A 107 21.36 11.70 -16.44
C GLY A 107 21.49 10.30 -15.85
N LEU A 108 20.52 9.87 -15.03
CA LEU A 108 20.53 8.52 -14.44
C LEU A 108 20.37 7.42 -15.49
N LYS A 109 19.51 7.63 -16.50
CA LYS A 109 19.32 6.67 -17.60
C LYS A 109 20.59 6.50 -18.43
N ALA A 110 21.29 7.60 -18.72
CA ALA A 110 22.57 7.56 -19.42
C ALA A 110 23.59 6.71 -18.66
N GLN A 111 23.70 6.88 -17.33
CA GLN A 111 24.60 6.08 -16.49
C GLN A 111 24.23 4.59 -16.45
N SER A 112 22.93 4.25 -16.41
CA SER A 112 22.49 2.86 -16.42
C SER A 112 22.66 2.14 -17.77
N SER A 113 22.95 2.88 -18.85
CA SER A 113 23.16 2.31 -20.19
C SER A 113 24.63 1.93 -20.45
N GLU A 114 25.54 2.32 -19.56
CA GLU A 114 26.99 2.06 -19.64
C GLU A 114 27.45 0.91 -18.72
N SER A 115 26.52 0.27 -18.02
CA SER A 115 26.72 -0.87 -17.10
C SER A 115 25.99 -2.11 -17.58
#